data_AF-A0A1F6ZP44-F1
#
_entry.id   AF-A0A1F6ZP44-F1
#
_cell.length_a   1.000
_cell.length_b   1.000
_cell.length_c   1.000
_cell.angle_alpha   90.00
_cell.angle_beta   90.00
_cell.angle_gamma   90.00
#
_symmetry.space_group_name_H-M   'P 1'
#
loop_
_entity.id
_entity.type
_entity.pdbx_description
1 polymer ?
#
loop_
_entity_poly.entity_id
_entity_poly.type
_entity_poly.pdbx_seq_one_letter_code
_entity_poly.pdbx_strand_id
1 'polypeptide(L)'
;MDYVLTCGDEGVQVNAGTRLGIVGAGFQLAGFSEVLKYLRKSLGTDELRIAGSAENDWMKQQLDLDTWDQVDASTQQHIAALADEHKLLYAGFLPFADPRQLKHDIKGHMVRPKKVHVANGISFTLGGGEQTYHLGRYVISAEWIGAAPEKLAKSVLETQVAFYTQISGNQKLLRVCEERGALDPAVVKKNKKRLENLGLI
;
A
#
# COMPACT_ATOMS: atom_id res chain seq x y z
N MET A 1 -1.20 -5.45 -16.63
CA MET A 1 -2.04 -5.26 -15.44
C MET A 1 -1.68 -3.90 -14.89
N ASP A 2 -2.66 -3.03 -14.63
CA ASP A 2 -2.39 -1.65 -14.22
C ASP A 2 -2.25 -1.57 -12.70
N TYR A 3 -1.01 -1.60 -12.24
CA TYR A 3 -0.70 -1.52 -10.82
C TYR A 3 -0.72 -0.07 -10.32
N VAL A 4 -1.35 0.15 -9.17
CA VAL A 4 -1.41 1.45 -8.51
C VAL A 4 -0.96 1.33 -7.06
N LEU A 5 0.07 2.09 -6.71
CA LEU A 5 0.55 2.28 -5.35
C LEU A 5 -0.43 3.21 -4.61
N THR A 6 -0.92 2.77 -3.47
CA THR A 6 -1.75 3.57 -2.57
C THR A 6 -1.32 3.35 -1.13
N CYS A 7 -1.86 4.14 -0.20
CA CYS A 7 -1.84 3.76 1.21
C CYS A 7 -2.40 2.34 1.38
N GLY A 8 -1.89 1.58 2.35
CA GLY A 8 -2.44 0.29 2.76
C GLY A 8 -3.66 0.37 3.67
N ASP A 9 -4.24 1.56 3.87
CA ASP A 9 -5.49 1.80 4.63
C ASP A 9 -6.64 0.90 4.15
N GLU A 10 -7.37 0.30 5.09
CA GLU A 10 -8.43 -0.66 4.80
C GLU A 10 -9.60 -0.08 4.00
N GLY A 11 -9.81 1.23 4.07
CA GLY A 11 -10.87 1.93 3.36
C GLY A 11 -10.54 2.24 1.90
N VAL A 12 -9.29 2.07 1.45
CA VAL A 12 -8.92 2.33 0.05
C VAL A 12 -9.43 1.19 -0.82
N GLN A 13 -10.41 1.47 -1.68
CA GLN A 13 -10.91 0.51 -2.65
C GLN A 13 -10.54 0.95 -4.07
N VAL A 14 -9.88 0.07 -4.81
CA VAL A 14 -9.57 0.24 -6.24
C VAL A 14 -10.51 -0.66 -7.05
N ASN A 15 -11.41 -0.05 -7.82
CA ASN A 15 -12.39 -0.72 -8.66
C ASN A 15 -11.87 -1.03 -10.07
N ALA A 16 -10.89 -0.25 -10.55
CA ALA A 16 -10.17 -0.51 -11.80
C ALA A 16 -8.68 -0.29 -11.59
N GLY A 17 -7.88 -1.26 -12.02
CA GLY A 17 -6.47 -1.42 -11.65
C GLY A 17 -6.27 -2.43 -10.52
N THR A 18 -5.03 -2.57 -10.08
CA THR A 18 -4.62 -3.51 -9.03
C THR A 18 -3.83 -2.76 -7.97
N ARG A 19 -4.36 -2.78 -6.75
CA ARG A 19 -3.79 -2.04 -5.64
C ARG A 19 -2.52 -2.71 -5.12
N LEU A 20 -1.47 -1.91 -5.00
CA LEU A 20 -0.26 -2.22 -4.24
C LEU A 20 -0.26 -1.38 -2.96
N GLY A 21 -0.54 -2.02 -1.83
CA GLY A 21 -0.67 -1.33 -0.54
C GLY A 21 0.69 -1.06 0.10
N ILE A 22 1.07 0.21 0.20
CA ILE A 22 2.29 0.63 0.92
C ILE A 22 1.91 1.80 1.82
N VAL A 23 2.33 1.80 3.08
CA VAL A 23 2.00 2.89 4.00
C VAL A 23 2.34 4.27 3.40
N GLY A 24 1.40 5.22 3.46
CA GLY A 24 1.57 6.55 2.86
C GLY A 24 1.82 6.54 1.35
N ALA A 25 1.49 5.45 0.65
CA ALA A 25 1.91 5.18 -0.74
C ALA A 25 3.44 5.26 -0.95
N GLY A 26 4.23 5.12 0.12
CA GLY A 26 5.69 5.22 0.11
C GLY A 26 6.27 6.55 0.57
N PHE A 27 5.45 7.58 0.82
CA PHE A 27 5.93 8.88 1.28
C PHE A 27 6.74 8.76 2.58
N GLN A 28 7.98 9.25 2.60
CA GLN A 28 8.89 9.16 3.76
C GLN A 28 9.08 7.75 4.34
N LEU A 29 8.77 6.70 3.58
CA LEU A 29 9.06 5.33 3.97
C LEU A 29 10.52 5.01 3.63
N ALA A 30 11.35 4.81 4.64
CA ALA A 30 12.76 4.46 4.45
C ALA A 30 12.91 3.19 3.59
N GLY A 31 13.72 3.27 2.53
CA GLY A 31 13.93 2.17 1.59
C GLY A 31 12.91 2.05 0.45
N PHE A 32 12.00 3.03 0.31
CA PHE A 32 10.95 2.98 -0.72
C PHE A 32 11.49 2.91 -2.15
N SER A 33 12.55 3.65 -2.47
CA SER A 33 13.18 3.61 -3.81
C SER A 33 13.68 2.20 -4.16
N GLU A 34 14.29 1.50 -3.20
CA GLU A 34 14.73 0.13 -3.35
C GLU A 34 13.53 -0.83 -3.48
N VAL A 35 12.47 -0.62 -2.71
CA VAL A 35 11.22 -1.39 -2.83
C VAL A 35 10.66 -1.27 -4.24
N LEU A 36 10.60 -0.06 -4.82
CA LEU A 36 10.14 0.15 -6.20
C LEU A 36 10.97 -0.63 -7.21
N LYS A 37 12.30 -0.67 -7.04
CA LYS A 37 13.19 -1.46 -7.91
C LYS A 37 12.85 -2.95 -7.86
N TYR A 38 12.62 -3.51 -6.67
CA TYR A 38 12.26 -4.92 -6.54
C TYR A 38 10.82 -5.21 -6.99
N LEU A 39 9.88 -4.29 -6.77
CA LEU A 39 8.51 -4.38 -7.26
C LEU A 39 8.46 -4.42 -8.77
N ARG A 40 9.08 -3.44 -9.46
CA ARG A 40 9.14 -3.41 -10.93
C ARG A 40 9.72 -4.70 -11.50
N LYS A 41 10.79 -5.20 -10.88
CA LYS A 41 11.40 -6.49 -11.24
C LYS A 41 10.44 -7.68 -11.04
N SER A 42 9.77 -7.75 -9.89
CA SER A 42 8.83 -8.84 -9.59
C SER A 42 7.63 -8.83 -10.53
N LEU A 43 7.07 -7.65 -10.80
CA LEU A 43 5.87 -7.46 -11.61
C LEU A 43 6.15 -7.46 -13.13
N GLY A 44 7.43 -7.37 -13.53
CA GLY A 44 7.83 -7.34 -14.93
C GLY A 44 7.39 -6.07 -15.67
N THR A 45 7.23 -4.95 -14.95
CA THR A 45 6.82 -3.67 -15.53
C THR A 45 7.48 -2.50 -14.81
N ASP A 46 7.88 -1.48 -15.58
CA ASP A 46 8.37 -0.21 -15.03
C ASP A 46 7.23 0.81 -14.83
N GLU A 47 6.06 0.56 -15.43
CA GLU A 47 4.89 1.44 -15.43
C GLU A 47 4.02 1.21 -14.20
N LEU A 48 4.47 1.78 -13.08
CA LEU A 48 3.68 1.82 -11.85
C LEU A 48 2.98 3.16 -11.73
N ARG A 49 1.71 3.12 -11.34
CA ARG A 49 0.92 4.31 -11.00
C ARG A 49 0.96 4.55 -9.49
N ILE A 50 0.65 5.76 -9.07
CA ILE A 50 0.53 6.11 -7.65
C ILE A 50 -0.66 7.05 -7.43
N ALA A 51 -1.40 6.82 -6.35
CA ALA A 51 -2.52 7.66 -5.94
C ALA A 51 -2.46 7.97 -4.44
N GLY A 52 -2.79 9.21 -4.09
CA GLY A 52 -3.06 9.59 -2.71
C GLY A 52 -4.45 9.14 -2.27
N SER A 53 -4.68 9.05 -0.98
CA SER A 53 -5.98 8.72 -0.39
C SER A 53 -6.37 9.72 0.68
N ALA A 54 -7.66 9.98 0.82
CA ALA A 54 -8.18 10.85 1.88
C ALA A 54 -7.97 10.25 3.27
N GLU A 55 -7.88 11.13 4.27
CA GLU A 55 -7.63 10.79 5.67
C GLU A 55 -6.45 9.84 5.87
N ASN A 56 -5.30 10.17 5.26
CA ASN A 56 -4.10 9.35 5.37
C ASN A 56 -3.36 9.58 6.69
N ASP A 57 -3.51 8.65 7.64
CA ASP A 57 -2.87 8.73 8.96
C ASP A 57 -1.34 8.78 8.93
N TRP A 58 -0.70 8.15 7.94
CA TRP A 58 0.74 8.19 7.82
C TRP A 58 1.22 9.59 7.47
N MET A 59 0.58 10.23 6.47
CA MET A 59 0.86 11.61 6.11
C MET A 59 0.62 12.56 7.29
N LYS A 60 -0.48 12.35 8.03
CA LYS A 60 -0.80 13.13 9.23
C LYS A 60 0.32 13.05 10.28
N GLN A 61 0.85 11.86 10.55
CA GLN A 61 1.92 11.65 11.53
C GLN A 61 3.28 12.17 11.05
N GLN A 62 3.66 11.90 9.80
CA GLN A 62 4.98 12.30 9.28
C GLN A 62 5.13 13.81 9.12
N LEU A 63 4.02 14.52 8.85
CA LEU A 63 4.01 15.97 8.65
C LEU A 63 3.48 16.75 9.86
N ASP A 64 3.13 16.06 10.96
CA ASP A 64 2.56 16.66 12.17
C ASP A 64 1.37 17.60 11.87
N LEU A 65 0.40 17.08 11.11
CA LEU A 65 -0.76 17.87 10.65
C LEU A 65 -1.97 17.72 11.59
N ASP A 66 -2.67 18.83 11.82
CA ASP A 66 -3.79 18.90 12.76
C ASP A 66 -5.12 18.47 12.14
N THR A 67 -5.43 18.98 10.95
CA THR A 67 -6.75 18.82 10.32
C THR A 67 -6.70 17.91 9.11
N TRP A 68 -7.80 17.18 8.86
CA TRP A 68 -7.90 16.29 7.70
C TRP A 68 -7.87 17.03 6.36
N ASP A 69 -8.34 18.27 6.30
CA ASP A 69 -8.24 19.09 5.08
C ASP A 69 -6.78 19.41 4.74
N GLN A 70 -5.95 19.70 5.75
CA GLN A 70 -4.50 19.85 5.56
C GLN A 70 -3.86 18.52 5.13
N VAL A 71 -4.21 17.42 5.77
CA VAL A 71 -3.70 16.09 5.42
C VAL A 71 -4.03 15.75 3.96
N ASP A 72 -5.26 15.95 3.53
CA ASP A 72 -5.70 15.65 2.16
C ASP A 72 -5.00 16.53 1.12
N ALA A 73 -4.84 17.83 1.41
CA ALA A 73 -4.11 18.76 0.54
C ALA A 73 -2.62 18.39 0.44
N SER A 74 -1.96 18.13 1.58
CA SER A 74 -0.57 17.72 1.64
C SER A 74 -0.35 16.37 0.97
N THR A 75 -1.27 15.41 1.15
CA THR A 75 -1.21 14.09 0.49
C THR A 75 -1.22 14.25 -1.03
N GLN A 76 -2.09 15.09 -1.59
CA GLN A 76 -2.12 15.32 -3.04
C GLN A 76 -0.80 15.87 -3.57
N GLN A 77 -0.25 16.89 -2.89
CA GLN A 77 1.00 17.53 -3.32
C GLN A 77 2.21 16.60 -3.19
N HIS A 78 2.38 15.96 -2.03
CA HIS A 78 3.53 15.12 -1.78
C HIS A 78 3.52 13.83 -2.60
N ILE A 79 2.35 13.24 -2.86
CA ILE A 79 2.27 12.05 -3.72
C ILE A 79 2.53 12.40 -5.18
N ALA A 80 2.09 13.56 -5.66
CA ALA A 80 2.45 14.03 -7.00
C ALA A 80 3.98 14.24 -7.12
N ALA A 81 4.60 14.91 -6.14
CA ALA A 81 6.05 15.11 -6.12
C ALA A 81 6.83 13.79 -6.05
N LEU A 82 6.38 12.84 -5.23
CA LEU A 82 6.97 11.50 -5.11
C LEU A 82 6.86 10.73 -6.44
N ALA A 83 5.77 10.93 -7.18
CA ALA A 83 5.59 10.34 -8.50
C ALA A 83 6.65 10.86 -9.48
N ASP A 84 6.88 12.17 -9.50
CA ASP A 84 7.90 12.79 -10.35
C ASP A 84 9.32 12.30 -9.97
N GLU A 85 9.64 12.25 -8.67
CA GLU A 85 10.93 11.78 -8.15
C GLU A 85 11.26 10.35 -8.60
N HIS A 86 10.27 9.46 -8.54
CA HIS A 86 10.47 8.03 -8.81
C HIS A 86 9.98 7.58 -10.18
N LYS A 87 9.61 8.51 -11.06
CA LYS A 87 9.08 8.24 -12.41
C LYS A 87 7.88 7.29 -12.37
N LEU A 88 6.92 7.59 -11.50
CA LEU A 88 5.63 6.91 -11.40
C LEU A 88 4.56 7.73 -12.12
N LEU A 89 3.51 7.05 -12.57
CA LEU A 89 2.36 7.71 -13.19
C LEU A 89 1.39 8.19 -12.11
N TYR A 90 1.36 9.50 -11.84
CA TYR A 90 0.43 10.06 -10.85
C TYR A 90 -1.02 9.94 -11.32
N ALA A 91 -1.78 9.03 -10.68
CA ALA A 91 -3.18 8.76 -11.04
C ALA A 91 -4.12 9.82 -10.47
N GLY A 92 -3.89 10.31 -9.25
CA GLY A 92 -4.70 11.33 -8.60
C GLY A 92 -4.93 11.05 -7.12
N PHE A 93 -6.16 11.32 -6.67
CA PHE A 93 -6.55 11.28 -5.26
C PHE A 93 -7.85 10.51 -5.08
N LEU A 94 -7.90 9.63 -4.08
CA LEU A 94 -9.03 8.78 -3.75
C LEU A 94 -9.84 9.41 -2.60
N PRO A 95 -11.02 10.01 -2.86
CA PRO A 95 -11.80 10.71 -1.84
C PRO A 95 -12.81 9.80 -1.14
N PHE A 96 -13.40 10.26 -0.04
CA PHE A 96 -14.65 9.72 0.51
C PHE A 96 -15.86 10.18 -0.32
N ALA A 97 -16.09 9.51 -1.45
CA ALA A 97 -17.22 9.74 -2.35
C ALA A 97 -17.48 8.48 -3.19
N ASP A 98 -18.43 8.53 -4.12
CA ASP A 98 -18.56 7.48 -5.14
C ASP A 98 -17.25 7.25 -5.91
N PRO A 99 -17.00 6.01 -6.41
CA PRO A 99 -15.77 5.68 -7.14
C PRO A 99 -15.49 6.67 -8.27
N ARG A 100 -14.36 7.37 -8.19
CA ARG A 100 -13.98 8.35 -9.21
C ARG A 100 -13.04 7.73 -10.24
N GLN A 101 -13.27 8.07 -11.51
CA GLN A 101 -12.30 7.83 -12.55
C GLN A 101 -11.13 8.81 -12.34
N LEU A 102 -9.94 8.26 -12.13
CA LEU A 102 -8.68 8.98 -12.04
C LEU A 102 -7.92 8.88 -13.37
N LYS A 103 -6.71 9.41 -13.42
CA LYS A 103 -5.82 9.27 -14.60
C LYS A 103 -5.33 7.83 -14.73
N HIS A 104 -4.85 7.51 -15.94
CA HIS A 104 -4.21 6.21 -16.25
C HIS A 104 -5.11 5.01 -15.95
N ASP A 105 -6.41 5.16 -16.22
CA ASP A 105 -7.45 4.13 -16.11
C ASP A 105 -7.70 3.56 -14.70
N ILE A 106 -7.18 4.24 -13.67
CA ILE A 106 -7.46 3.88 -12.28
C ILE A 106 -8.83 4.42 -11.87
N LYS A 107 -9.63 3.58 -11.20
CA LYS A 107 -10.89 3.97 -10.58
C LYS A 107 -10.92 3.50 -9.13
N GLY A 108 -11.31 4.37 -8.20
CA GLY A 108 -11.38 4.01 -6.79
C GLY A 108 -11.90 5.13 -5.90
N HIS A 109 -11.95 4.86 -4.60
CA HIS A 109 -12.39 5.77 -3.54
C HIS A 109 -12.06 5.24 -2.14
N MET A 110 -12.37 6.05 -1.13
CA MET A 110 -12.41 5.65 0.28
C MET A 110 -13.81 5.21 0.69
N VAL A 111 -13.93 4.04 1.34
CA VAL A 111 -15.23 3.46 1.73
C VAL A 111 -15.41 3.19 3.23
N ARG A 112 -14.36 3.33 4.04
CA ARG A 112 -14.54 3.27 5.51
C ARG A 112 -15.28 4.51 6.02
N PRO A 113 -15.91 4.47 7.20
CA PRO A 113 -16.40 5.69 7.83
C PRO A 113 -15.25 6.66 8.09
N LYS A 114 -15.50 7.95 7.88
CA LYS A 114 -14.52 9.00 8.19
C LYS A 114 -14.08 8.93 9.65
N LYS A 115 -12.80 9.15 9.90
CA LYS A 115 -12.14 9.19 11.22
C LYS A 115 -12.22 7.91 12.05
N VAL A 116 -12.58 6.78 11.43
CA VAL A 116 -12.73 5.49 12.11
C VAL A 116 -11.98 4.42 11.34
N HIS A 117 -11.11 3.70 12.04
CA HIS A 117 -10.56 2.45 11.54
C HIS A 117 -11.40 1.27 11.99
N VAL A 118 -11.68 0.37 11.05
CA VAL A 118 -12.46 -0.86 11.29
C VAL A 118 -11.64 -2.12 11.00
N ALA A 119 -10.38 -1.95 10.59
CA ALA A 119 -9.49 -3.06 10.31
C ALA A 119 -9.23 -3.91 11.56
N ASN A 120 -9.32 -5.24 11.39
CA ASN A 120 -8.96 -6.23 12.40
C ASN A 120 -7.86 -7.18 11.90
N GLY A 121 -7.29 -6.90 10.73
CA GLY A 121 -6.21 -7.70 10.16
C GLY A 121 -5.32 -6.93 9.18
N ILE A 122 -4.26 -7.61 8.75
CA ILE A 122 -3.33 -7.21 7.70
C ILE A 122 -3.34 -8.32 6.64
N SER A 123 -3.56 -7.93 5.39
CA SER A 123 -3.39 -8.78 4.21
C SER A 123 -2.04 -8.49 3.57
N PHE A 124 -1.16 -9.48 3.56
CA PHE A 124 0.06 -9.44 2.77
C PHE A 124 -0.23 -9.94 1.36
N THR A 125 -0.05 -9.11 0.34
CA THR A 125 -0.20 -9.55 -1.05
C THR A 125 1.10 -10.14 -1.55
N LEU A 126 1.03 -11.36 -2.09
CA LEU A 126 2.19 -12.11 -2.58
C LEU A 126 2.12 -12.41 -4.07
N GLY A 127 0.90 -12.40 -4.63
CA GLY A 127 0.59 -12.73 -6.02
C GLY A 127 0.60 -11.56 -6.99
N GLY A 128 0.98 -10.36 -6.56
CA GLY A 128 0.97 -9.15 -7.40
C GLY A 128 -0.22 -8.25 -7.11
N GLY A 129 -0.32 -7.78 -5.87
CA GLY A 129 -1.33 -6.83 -5.39
C GLY A 129 -2.64 -7.46 -4.91
N GLU A 130 -3.55 -6.61 -4.45
CA GLU A 130 -4.86 -6.99 -3.90
C GLU A 130 -5.77 -7.49 -5.03
N GLN A 131 -6.27 -8.72 -4.91
CA GLN A 131 -7.23 -9.32 -5.84
C GLN A 131 -8.66 -9.20 -5.31
N THR A 132 -8.83 -9.30 -3.99
CA THR A 132 -10.13 -9.17 -3.33
C THR A 132 -10.08 -8.08 -2.27
N TYR A 133 -10.86 -7.02 -2.49
CA TYR A 133 -11.01 -5.95 -1.52
C TYR A 133 -11.66 -6.44 -0.21
N HIS A 134 -11.05 -6.07 0.92
CA HIS A 134 -11.56 -6.38 2.26
C HIS A 134 -11.48 -5.16 3.19
N LEU A 135 -12.62 -4.51 3.46
CA LEU A 135 -12.73 -3.37 4.38
C LEU A 135 -12.21 -3.65 5.81
N GLY A 136 -12.10 -4.92 6.22
CA GLY A 136 -11.55 -5.29 7.53
C GLY A 136 -10.03 -5.47 7.57
N ARG A 137 -9.31 -5.17 6.48
CA ARG A 137 -7.87 -5.47 6.39
C ARG A 137 -7.07 -4.31 5.82
N TYR A 138 -6.00 -3.95 6.53
CA TYR A 138 -4.92 -3.19 5.89
C TYR A 138 -4.24 -4.06 4.83
N VAL A 139 -3.67 -3.44 3.81
CA VAL A 139 -2.96 -4.11 2.73
C VAL A 139 -1.49 -3.76 2.79
N ILE A 140 -0.62 -4.78 2.77
CA ILE A 140 0.82 -4.63 2.64
C ILE A 140 1.30 -5.44 1.43
N SER A 141 1.80 -4.74 0.44
CA SER A 141 2.43 -5.31 -0.75
C SER A 141 3.76 -6.00 -0.40
N ALA A 142 3.78 -7.32 -0.54
CA ALA A 142 4.90 -8.18 -0.18
C ALA A 142 5.41 -9.04 -1.35
N GLU A 143 5.00 -8.76 -2.58
CA GLU A 143 5.41 -9.50 -3.79
C GLU A 143 6.91 -9.35 -4.18
N TRP A 144 7.64 -8.47 -3.52
CA TRP A 144 9.03 -8.12 -3.84
C TRP A 144 10.08 -8.73 -2.88
N ILE A 145 9.65 -9.17 -1.69
CA ILE A 145 10.55 -9.46 -0.56
C ILE A 145 11.44 -10.69 -0.78
N GLY A 146 11.00 -11.66 -1.58
CA GLY A 146 11.79 -12.82 -1.92
C GLY A 146 13.01 -12.48 -2.78
N ALA A 147 12.97 -11.36 -3.51
CA ALA A 147 14.06 -10.88 -4.35
C ALA A 147 14.96 -9.85 -3.65
N ALA A 148 14.50 -9.26 -2.54
CA ALA A 148 15.21 -8.20 -1.83
C ALA A 148 16.17 -8.72 -0.74
N PRO A 149 17.16 -7.90 -0.33
CA PRO A 149 17.95 -8.15 0.86
C PRO A 149 17.06 -8.26 2.10
N GLU A 150 17.36 -9.22 2.96
CA GLU A 150 16.56 -9.52 4.15
C GLU A 150 16.41 -8.32 5.09
N LYS A 151 17.49 -7.56 5.29
CA LYS A 151 17.47 -6.35 6.13
C LYS A 151 16.46 -5.31 5.63
N LEU A 152 16.40 -5.10 4.31
CA LEU A 152 15.46 -4.16 3.69
C LEU A 152 14.02 -4.68 3.83
N ALA A 153 13.79 -5.96 3.49
CA ALA A 153 12.47 -6.58 3.62
C ALA A 153 11.94 -6.49 5.04
N LYS A 154 12.79 -6.82 6.02
CA LYS A 154 12.45 -6.76 7.44
C LYS A 154 12.10 -5.34 7.87
N SER A 155 12.99 -4.37 7.66
CA SER A 155 12.76 -3.00 8.13
C SER A 155 11.49 -2.39 7.53
N VAL A 156 11.27 -2.54 6.23
CA VAL A 156 10.11 -1.96 5.55
C VAL A 156 8.80 -2.61 5.99
N LEU A 157 8.76 -3.94 6.12
CA LEU A 157 7.54 -4.63 6.55
C LEU A 157 7.23 -4.38 8.02
N GLU A 158 8.25 -4.39 8.90
CA GLU A 158 8.06 -4.12 10.33
C GLU A 158 7.57 -2.68 10.57
N THR A 159 8.09 -1.68 9.86
CA THR A 159 7.59 -0.30 9.93
C THR A 159 6.10 -0.23 9.59
N GLN A 160 5.67 -0.89 8.51
CA GLN A 160 4.27 -0.89 8.09
C GLN A 160 3.36 -1.63 9.09
N VAL A 161 3.79 -2.81 9.54
CA VAL A 161 3.03 -3.60 10.54
C VAL A 161 2.92 -2.85 11.86
N ALA A 162 4.00 -2.22 12.33
CA ALA A 162 4.01 -1.43 13.56
C ALA A 162 3.04 -0.23 13.45
N PHE A 163 3.10 0.50 12.34
CA PHE A 163 2.19 1.61 12.09
C PHE A 163 0.72 1.18 12.09
N TYR A 164 0.36 0.16 11.32
CA TYR A 164 -1.02 -0.33 11.27
C TYR A 164 -1.50 -0.88 12.61
N THR A 165 -0.61 -1.53 13.37
CA THR A 165 -0.92 -1.99 14.74
C THR A 165 -1.20 -0.80 15.66
N GLN A 166 -0.41 0.27 15.59
CA GLN A 166 -0.56 1.47 16.40
C GLN A 166 -1.89 2.18 16.13
N ILE A 167 -2.21 2.48 14.86
CA ILE A 167 -3.46 3.20 14.52
C ILE A 167 -4.71 2.36 14.77
N SER A 168 -4.57 1.04 14.88
CA SER A 168 -5.61 0.12 15.35
C SER A 168 -5.64 -0.05 16.87
N GLY A 169 -5.06 0.88 17.64
CA GLY A 169 -5.13 0.86 19.10
C GLY A 169 -4.30 -0.26 19.74
N ASN A 170 -3.24 -0.71 19.07
CA ASN A 170 -2.35 -1.80 19.50
C ASN A 170 -3.05 -3.16 19.66
N GLN A 171 -4.19 -3.37 18.97
CA GLN A 171 -4.84 -4.67 18.93
C GLN A 171 -4.02 -5.70 18.15
N LYS A 172 -4.21 -6.99 18.48
CA LYS A 172 -3.61 -8.09 17.72
C LYS A 172 -4.34 -8.25 16.38
N LEU A 173 -3.73 -7.72 15.31
CA LEU A 173 -4.25 -7.85 13.95
C LEU A 173 -4.05 -9.27 13.41
N LEU A 174 -5.11 -9.87 12.86
CA LEU A 174 -5.02 -11.14 12.13
C LEU A 174 -4.15 -10.94 10.89
N ARG A 175 -3.18 -11.82 10.66
CA ARG A 175 -2.30 -11.75 9.49
C ARG A 175 -2.71 -12.81 8.48
N VAL A 176 -2.97 -12.40 7.25
CA VAL A 176 -3.37 -13.29 6.16
C VAL A 176 -2.48 -13.05 4.94
N CYS A 177 -2.37 -14.07 4.09
CA CYS A 177 -1.64 -13.97 2.82
C CYS A 177 -2.60 -14.09 1.64
N GLU A 178 -2.47 -13.18 0.70
CA GLU A 178 -3.15 -13.24 -0.58
C GLU A 178 -2.17 -13.73 -1.65
N GLU A 179 -2.29 -15.01 -1.96
CA GLU A 179 -1.36 -15.73 -2.83
C GLU A 179 -1.77 -15.72 -4.31
N ARG A 180 -3.01 -15.32 -4.62
CA ARG A 180 -3.53 -15.26 -5.99
C ARG A 180 -3.06 -13.98 -6.69
N GLY A 181 -2.90 -14.05 -8.00
CA GLY A 181 -2.61 -12.90 -8.86
C GLY A 181 -1.78 -13.29 -10.09
N ALA A 182 -1.10 -12.32 -10.69
CA ALA A 182 -0.36 -12.48 -11.94
C ALA A 182 1.05 -13.08 -11.79
N LEU A 183 1.57 -13.16 -10.57
CA LEU A 183 2.94 -13.65 -10.34
C LEU A 183 3.05 -15.18 -10.40
N ASP A 184 4.22 -15.65 -10.84
CA ASP A 184 4.54 -17.05 -10.88
C ASP A 184 4.43 -17.69 -9.46
N PRO A 185 3.77 -18.85 -9.30
CA PRO A 185 3.64 -19.53 -8.01
C PRO A 185 4.97 -19.77 -7.28
N ALA A 186 6.09 -19.94 -7.99
CA ALA A 186 7.41 -20.06 -7.40
C ALA A 186 7.87 -18.75 -6.73
N VAL A 187 7.54 -17.59 -7.31
CA VAL A 187 7.80 -16.27 -6.72
C VAL A 187 6.92 -16.09 -5.48
N VAL A 188 5.63 -16.42 -5.57
CA VAL A 188 4.69 -16.36 -4.43
C VAL A 188 5.19 -17.22 -3.28
N LYS A 189 5.59 -18.47 -3.55
CA LYS A 189 6.15 -19.39 -2.54
C LYS A 189 7.42 -18.84 -1.90
N LYS A 190 8.29 -18.19 -2.69
CA LYS A 190 9.52 -17.55 -2.18
C LYS A 190 9.19 -16.37 -1.25
N ASN A 191 8.22 -15.54 -1.62
CA ASN A 191 7.77 -14.42 -0.81
C ASN A 191 7.11 -14.90 0.49
N LYS A 192 6.25 -15.92 0.43
CA LYS A 192 5.62 -16.53 1.60
C LYS A 192 6.67 -17.06 2.59
N LYS A 193 7.62 -17.86 2.11
CA LYS A 193 8.72 -18.38 2.93
C LYS A 193 9.54 -17.25 3.55
N ARG A 194 9.73 -16.13 2.84
CA ARG A 194 10.41 -14.96 3.39
C ARG A 194 9.59 -14.32 4.52
N LEU A 195 8.27 -14.20 4.41
CA LEU A 195 7.42 -13.70 5.51
C LEU A 195 7.47 -14.60 6.75
N GLU A 196 7.40 -15.93 6.56
CA GLU A 196 7.50 -16.93 7.64
C GLU A 196 8.84 -16.77 8.38
N ASN A 197 9.95 -16.67 7.64
CA ASN A 197 11.29 -16.50 8.22
C ASN A 197 11.44 -15.18 8.99
N LEU A 198 10.68 -14.14 8.61
CA LEU A 198 10.68 -12.85 9.31
C LEU A 198 9.77 -12.86 10.55
N GLY A 199 9.05 -13.95 10.83
CA GLY A 199 8.07 -14.03 11.93
C GLY A 199 6.85 -13.13 11.70
N LEU A 200 6.58 -12.80 10.43
CA LEU A 200 5.47 -11.93 10.07
C LEU A 200 4.19 -12.71 9.79
N ILE A 201 4.25 -14.01 9.54
CA ILE A 201 3.10 -14.93 9.45
C ILE A 201 3.43 -16.26 10.11
#